data_AF-A0A662J6T7-F1
#
_entry.id   AF-A0A662J6T7-F1
#
_cell.length_a   1.000
_cell.length_b   1.000
_cell.length_c   1.000
_cell.angle_alpha   90.00
_cell.angle_beta   90.00
_cell.angle_gamma   90.00
#
_symmetry.space_group_name_H-M   'P 1'
#
loop_
_entity.id
_entity.type
_entity.pdbx_description
1 polymer ?
#
loop_
_entity_poly.entity_id
_entity_poly.type
_entity_poly.pdbx_seq_one_letter_code
_entity_poly.pdbx_strand_id
1 'polypeptide(L)'
;MKLRLNCVICIAKQALEAARLATNDPKVQEEVLRSVLRRLTKMEWVGTPLQLVRASRVTELIEKLTGIDDPYKDLKKASNDEALAIADEVKSLIASHEDSLRAAVKVAIAGNIIDFVSVKAYDLRATIVKLLKQKPAIDDYSRLREEVLNAETLLYFADNAGEIVFDKLLIEEMIRV
;
A
#
# COMPACT_ATOMS: atom_id res chain seq x y z
N MET A 1 -9.14 8.23 -11.48
CA MET A 1 -8.86 7.24 -12.54
C MET A 1 -10.17 6.69 -13.11
N LYS A 2 -10.26 6.50 -14.43
CA LYS A 2 -11.37 5.78 -15.06
C LYS A 2 -11.07 4.28 -15.15
N LEU A 3 -12.09 3.45 -15.06
CA LEU A 3 -11.99 2.02 -15.26
C LEU A 3 -11.51 1.69 -16.68
N ARG A 4 -10.67 0.66 -16.81
CA ARG A 4 -10.19 0.10 -18.07
C ARG A 4 -10.38 -1.41 -18.07
N LEU A 5 -10.37 -2.04 -19.25
CA LEU A 5 -10.54 -3.50 -19.36
C LEU A 5 -9.50 -4.28 -18.54
N ASN A 6 -8.26 -3.80 -18.50
CA ASN A 6 -7.20 -4.40 -17.67
C ASN A 6 -7.54 -4.38 -16.17
N CYS A 7 -8.39 -3.46 -15.69
CA CYS A 7 -8.83 -3.45 -14.30
C CYS A 7 -9.72 -4.65 -13.98
N VAL A 8 -10.56 -5.10 -14.91
CA VAL A 8 -11.42 -6.28 -14.72
C VAL A 8 -10.55 -7.54 -14.57
N ILE A 9 -9.54 -7.67 -15.44
CA ILE A 9 -8.56 -8.76 -15.37
C ILE A 9 -7.77 -8.70 -14.06
N CYS A 10 -7.34 -7.51 -13.64
CA CYS A 10 -6.62 -7.31 -12.38
C CYS A 10 -7.45 -7.76 -11.17
N ILE A 11 -8.74 -7.39 -11.11
CA ILE A 11 -9.64 -7.78 -10.01
C ILE A 11 -9.79 -9.31 -9.93
N ALA A 12 -9.96 -9.99 -11.08
CA ALA A 12 -10.05 -11.45 -11.11
C ALA A 12 -8.74 -12.11 -10.64
N LYS A 13 -7.59 -11.56 -11.04
CA LYS A 13 -6.28 -12.02 -10.57
C LYS A 13 -6.12 -11.82 -9.06
N GLN A 14 -6.44 -10.63 -8.55
CA GLN A 14 -6.36 -10.32 -7.12
C GLN A 14 -7.27 -11.23 -6.28
N ALA A 15 -8.47 -11.54 -6.77
CA ALA A 15 -9.35 -12.49 -6.10
C ALA A 15 -8.75 -13.89 -5.99
N LEU A 16 -8.07 -14.36 -7.04
CA LEU A 16 -7.38 -15.65 -7.01
C LEU A 16 -6.20 -15.65 -6.03
N GLU A 17 -5.39 -14.59 -6.01
CA GLU A 17 -4.28 -14.51 -5.06
C GLU A 17 -4.79 -14.44 -3.61
N ALA A 18 -5.84 -13.66 -3.35
CA ALA A 18 -6.48 -13.62 -2.04
C ALA A 18 -7.05 -15.00 -1.64
N ALA A 19 -7.65 -15.74 -2.56
CA ALA A 19 -8.14 -17.09 -2.28
C ALA A 19 -6.99 -18.06 -1.92
N ARG A 20 -5.84 -17.95 -2.59
CA ARG A 20 -4.65 -18.78 -2.30
C ARG A 20 -4.04 -18.47 -0.95
N LEU A 21 -4.09 -17.21 -0.53
CA LEU A 21 -3.67 -16.82 0.82
C LEU A 21 -4.64 -17.34 1.88
N ALA A 22 -5.94 -17.36 1.58
CA ALA A 22 -6.98 -17.80 2.50
C ALA A 22 -7.03 -19.32 2.70
N THR A 23 -6.73 -20.12 1.66
CA THR A 23 -6.85 -21.58 1.71
C THR A 23 -5.95 -22.29 0.72
N ASN A 24 -5.50 -23.49 1.09
CA ASN A 24 -4.77 -24.40 0.21
C ASN A 24 -5.68 -25.34 -0.62
N ASP A 25 -7.01 -25.32 -0.41
CA ASP A 25 -7.94 -26.17 -1.16
C ASP A 25 -8.16 -25.64 -2.60
N PRO A 26 -7.69 -26.35 -3.64
CA PRO A 26 -7.82 -25.90 -5.01
C PRO A 26 -9.27 -25.77 -5.48
N LYS A 27 -10.21 -26.56 -4.92
CA LYS A 27 -11.63 -26.48 -5.28
C LYS A 27 -12.26 -25.19 -4.78
N VAL A 28 -11.89 -24.76 -3.57
CA VAL A 28 -12.35 -23.49 -3.02
C VAL A 28 -11.75 -22.32 -3.79
N GLN A 29 -10.46 -22.38 -4.13
CA GLN A 29 -9.81 -21.36 -4.97
C GLN A 29 -10.48 -21.23 -6.35
N GLU A 30 -10.80 -22.35 -6.99
CA GLU A 30 -11.53 -22.37 -8.25
C GLU A 30 -12.93 -21.76 -8.10
N GLU A 31 -13.67 -22.13 -7.05
CA GLU A 31 -15.03 -21.61 -6.83
C GLU A 31 -15.06 -20.11 -6.56
N VAL A 32 -14.07 -19.58 -5.84
CA VAL A 32 -13.88 -18.13 -5.66
C VAL A 32 -13.71 -17.46 -7.03
N LEU A 33 -12.73 -17.92 -7.83
CA LEU A 33 -12.44 -17.32 -9.13
C LEU A 33 -13.65 -17.38 -10.08
N ARG A 34 -14.32 -18.54 -10.15
CA ARG A 34 -15.55 -18.70 -10.96
C ARG A 34 -16.66 -17.77 -10.49
N SER A 35 -16.83 -17.61 -9.19
CA SER A 35 -17.86 -16.74 -8.61
C SER A 35 -17.57 -15.26 -8.90
N VAL A 36 -16.31 -14.84 -8.79
CA VAL A 36 -15.89 -13.47 -9.13
C VAL A 36 -16.10 -13.19 -10.62
N LEU A 37 -15.64 -14.08 -11.50
CA LEU A 37 -15.82 -13.91 -12.95
C LEU A 37 -17.31 -13.84 -13.32
N ARG A 38 -18.16 -14.69 -12.73
CA ARG A 38 -19.62 -14.64 -12.93
C ARG A 38 -20.24 -13.31 -12.51
N ARG A 39 -19.74 -12.68 -11.44
CA ARG A 39 -20.23 -11.35 -11.02
C ARG A 39 -19.76 -10.28 -11.98
N LEU A 40 -18.48 -10.28 -12.31
CA LEU A 40 -17.89 -9.30 -13.23
C LEU A 40 -18.60 -9.31 -14.60
N THR A 41 -18.92 -10.49 -15.18
CA THR A 41 -19.59 -10.56 -16.49
C THR A 41 -21.06 -10.15 -16.49
N LYS A 42 -21.70 -10.04 -15.31
CA LYS A 42 -23.11 -9.63 -15.16
C LYS A 42 -23.29 -8.15 -14.85
N MET A 43 -22.20 -7.39 -14.79
CA MET A 43 -22.19 -5.99 -14.38
C MET A 43 -21.70 -5.10 -15.51
N GLU A 44 -22.20 -3.87 -15.57
CA GLU A 44 -21.60 -2.85 -16.41
C GLU A 44 -20.26 -2.40 -15.84
N TRP A 45 -19.26 -2.30 -16.71
CA TRP A 45 -17.91 -1.86 -16.33
C TRP A 45 -17.76 -0.36 -16.50
N VAL A 46 -18.49 0.38 -15.66
CA VAL A 46 -18.50 1.85 -15.64
C VAL A 46 -17.95 2.39 -14.32
N GLY A 47 -17.44 3.62 -14.35
CA GLY A 47 -16.92 4.29 -13.15
C GLY A 47 -15.42 4.02 -12.89
N THR A 48 -15.07 3.67 -11.66
CA THR A 48 -13.69 3.46 -11.19
C THR A 48 -13.44 2.00 -10.81
N PRO A 49 -12.17 1.54 -10.79
CA PRO A 49 -11.84 0.19 -10.32
C PRO A 49 -12.37 -0.10 -8.91
N LEU A 50 -12.25 0.87 -7.99
CA LEU A 50 -12.74 0.72 -6.62
C LEU A 50 -14.27 0.55 -6.56
N GLN A 51 -15.00 1.29 -7.40
CA GLN A 51 -16.45 1.11 -7.51
C GLN A 51 -16.81 -0.28 -8.02
N LEU A 52 -16.07 -0.81 -9.00
CA LEU A 52 -16.31 -2.17 -9.50
C LEU A 52 -16.01 -3.24 -8.44
N VAL A 53 -14.92 -3.12 -7.67
CA VAL A 53 -14.61 -4.03 -6.56
C VAL A 53 -15.73 -4.03 -5.51
N ARG A 54 -16.21 -2.85 -5.11
CA ARG A 54 -17.32 -2.71 -4.16
C ARG A 54 -18.61 -3.32 -4.70
N ALA A 55 -18.97 -2.99 -5.93
CA ALA A 55 -20.21 -3.45 -6.53
C ALA A 55 -20.19 -4.97 -6.81
N SER A 56 -19.03 -5.54 -7.15
CA SER A 56 -18.85 -6.98 -7.32
C SER A 56 -18.73 -7.74 -6.01
N ARG A 57 -18.57 -7.06 -4.86
CA ARG A 57 -18.54 -7.65 -3.51
C ARG A 57 -17.54 -8.80 -3.40
N VAL A 58 -16.35 -8.61 -3.99
CA VAL A 58 -15.32 -9.66 -4.11
C VAL A 58 -14.83 -10.10 -2.72
N THR A 59 -14.55 -9.16 -1.82
CA THR A 59 -14.08 -9.47 -0.46
C THR A 59 -15.09 -10.31 0.31
N GLU A 60 -16.37 -9.92 0.32
CA GLU A 60 -17.47 -10.65 0.96
C GLU A 60 -17.61 -12.08 0.41
N LEU A 61 -17.34 -12.26 -0.89
CA LEU A 61 -17.40 -13.57 -1.54
C LEU A 61 -16.24 -14.48 -1.10
N ILE A 62 -15.03 -13.92 -0.99
CA ILE A 62 -13.85 -14.64 -0.52
C ILE A 62 -14.07 -15.09 0.92
N GLU A 63 -14.47 -14.17 1.81
CA GLU A 63 -14.78 -14.47 3.21
C GLU A 63 -15.84 -15.56 3.31
N LYS A 64 -16.95 -15.44 2.57
CA LYS A 64 -18.03 -16.44 2.58
C LYS A 64 -17.58 -17.84 2.16
N LEU A 65 -16.68 -17.94 1.17
CA LEU A 65 -16.25 -19.22 0.61
C LEU A 65 -15.07 -19.84 1.36
N THR A 66 -14.24 -19.03 2.01
CA THR A 66 -13.02 -19.47 2.68
C THR A 66 -13.11 -19.46 4.21
N GLY A 67 -14.05 -18.70 4.77
CA GLY A 67 -14.16 -18.43 6.20
C GLY A 67 -13.10 -17.44 6.72
N ILE A 68 -12.30 -16.83 5.84
CA ILE A 68 -11.21 -15.92 6.18
C ILE A 68 -11.59 -14.49 5.78
N ASP A 69 -11.75 -13.63 6.79
CA ASP A 69 -12.07 -12.20 6.63
C ASP A 69 -10.93 -11.41 5.98
N ASP A 70 -9.69 -11.63 6.44
CA ASP A 70 -8.51 -10.93 5.96
C ASP A 70 -7.41 -11.91 5.50
N PRO A 71 -7.40 -12.31 4.22
CA PRO A 71 -6.39 -13.21 3.67
C PRO A 71 -4.96 -12.65 3.74
N TYR A 72 -4.81 -11.33 3.90
CA TYR A 72 -3.51 -10.66 3.89
C TYR A 72 -2.97 -10.40 5.30
N LYS A 73 -3.66 -10.83 6.36
CA LYS A 73 -3.32 -10.50 7.75
C LYS A 73 -1.85 -10.79 8.10
N ASP A 74 -1.38 -11.99 7.78
CA ASP A 74 -0.02 -12.41 8.13
C ASP A 74 1.03 -11.70 7.27
N LEU A 75 0.74 -11.46 5.99
CA LEU A 75 1.58 -10.67 5.10
C LEU A 75 1.71 -9.22 5.61
N LYS A 76 0.60 -8.58 5.96
CA LYS A 76 0.60 -7.22 6.51
C LYS A 76 1.41 -7.14 7.81
N LYS A 77 1.28 -8.15 8.67
CA LYS A 77 2.08 -8.23 9.89
C LYS A 77 3.57 -8.35 9.57
N ALA A 78 3.96 -9.25 8.67
CA ALA A 78 5.34 -9.41 8.27
C ALA A 78 5.92 -8.11 7.68
N SER A 79 5.19 -7.44 6.79
CA SER A 79 5.60 -6.15 6.21
C SER A 79 5.82 -5.08 7.29
N ASN A 80 4.92 -4.98 8.28
CA ASN A 80 5.08 -4.06 9.40
C ASN A 80 6.29 -4.40 10.26
N ASP A 81 6.49 -5.68 10.60
CA ASP A 81 7.60 -6.12 11.44
C ASP A 81 8.95 -5.81 10.76
N GLU A 82 9.06 -6.03 9.45
CA GLU A 82 10.27 -5.72 8.67
C GLU A 82 10.54 -4.23 8.57
N ALA A 83 9.51 -3.41 8.34
CA ALA A 83 9.66 -1.97 8.31
C ALA A 83 10.03 -1.39 9.70
N LEU A 84 9.43 -1.92 10.76
CA LEU A 84 9.75 -1.54 12.15
C LEU A 84 11.19 -1.88 12.53
N ALA A 85 11.74 -2.99 12.04
CA ALA A 85 13.11 -3.40 12.34
C ALA A 85 14.18 -2.38 11.91
N ILE A 86 13.87 -1.50 10.95
CA ILE A 86 14.78 -0.44 10.48
C ILE A 86 14.29 0.99 10.81
N ALA A 87 13.15 1.14 11.48
CA ALA A 87 12.50 2.43 11.67
C ALA A 87 13.39 3.44 12.42
N ASP A 88 14.08 3.02 13.48
CA ASP A 88 14.96 3.90 14.26
C ASP A 88 16.18 4.38 13.46
N GLU A 89 16.73 3.50 12.62
CA GLU A 89 17.82 3.85 11.72
C GLU A 89 17.36 4.87 10.68
N VAL A 90 16.20 4.63 10.06
CA VAL A 90 15.62 5.53 9.07
C VAL A 90 15.27 6.88 9.69
N LYS A 91 14.77 6.90 10.93
CA LYS A 91 14.53 8.12 11.69
C LYS A 91 15.82 8.91 11.92
N SER A 92 16.91 8.23 12.27
CA SER A 92 18.22 8.85 12.43
C SER A 92 18.76 9.42 11.10
N LEU A 93 18.55 8.69 10.00
CA LEU A 93 18.89 9.14 8.65
C LEU A 93 18.09 10.39 8.24
N ILE A 94 16.80 10.45 8.53
CA ILE A 94 15.95 11.63 8.28
C ILE A 94 16.52 12.84 9.05
N ALA A 95 16.79 12.66 10.34
CA ALA A 95 17.30 13.73 11.20
C ALA A 95 18.70 14.23 10.80
N SER A 96 19.50 13.45 10.08
CA SER A 96 20.83 13.86 9.61
C SER A 96 20.80 14.73 8.35
N HIS A 97 19.65 14.90 7.69
CA HIS A 97 19.52 15.76 6.52
C HIS A 97 19.25 17.21 6.94
N GLU A 98 19.78 18.17 6.18
CA GLU A 98 19.54 19.61 6.41
C GLU A 98 18.06 19.95 6.35
N ASP A 99 17.33 19.34 5.41
CA ASP A 99 15.87 19.42 5.32
C ASP A 99 15.26 18.07 5.70
N SER A 100 15.03 17.87 7.00
CA SER A 100 14.49 16.62 7.55
C SER A 100 13.08 16.33 7.05
N LEU A 101 12.23 17.35 6.88
CA LEU A 101 10.89 17.18 6.32
C LEU A 101 10.95 16.63 4.89
N ARG A 102 11.82 17.18 4.03
CA ARG A 102 12.00 16.65 2.67
C ARG A 102 12.51 15.23 2.67
N ALA A 103 13.44 14.90 3.56
CA ALA A 103 13.94 13.54 3.70
C ALA A 103 12.80 12.59 4.11
N ALA A 104 11.98 12.97 5.08
CA ALA A 104 10.84 12.18 5.54
C ALA A 104 9.80 11.96 4.42
N VAL A 105 9.49 12.98 3.62
CA VAL A 105 8.59 12.85 2.45
C VAL A 105 9.11 11.80 1.48
N LYS A 106 10.41 11.86 1.16
CA LYS A 106 11.01 10.88 0.25
C LYS A 106 11.06 9.47 0.85
N VAL A 107 11.25 9.34 2.17
CA VAL A 107 11.19 8.05 2.87
C VAL A 107 9.78 7.46 2.81
N ALA A 108 8.74 8.25 3.05
CA ALA A 108 7.35 7.79 2.93
C ALA A 108 7.05 7.29 1.51
N ILE A 109 7.43 8.06 0.48
CA ILE A 109 7.31 7.64 -0.92
C ILE A 109 8.09 6.35 -1.20
N ALA A 110 9.30 6.22 -0.65
CA ALA A 110 10.11 5.01 -0.82
C ALA A 110 9.41 3.79 -0.21
N GLY A 111 8.76 3.96 0.94
CA GLY A 111 7.97 2.92 1.59
C GLY A 111 6.94 2.27 0.66
N ASN A 112 6.24 3.05 -0.17
CA ASN A 112 5.24 2.53 -1.10
C ASN A 112 5.85 1.78 -2.31
N ILE A 113 7.11 2.06 -2.65
CA ILE A 113 7.78 1.41 -3.78
C ILE A 113 8.32 0.02 -3.39
N ILE A 114 8.60 -0.17 -2.10
CA ILE A 114 9.21 -1.36 -1.57
C ILE A 114 8.16 -2.48 -1.46
N ASP A 115 8.47 -3.63 -2.06
CA ASP A 115 7.74 -4.86 -1.77
C ASP A 115 8.35 -5.54 -0.53
N PHE A 116 7.79 -5.25 0.64
CA PHE A 116 8.24 -5.81 1.92
C PHE A 116 8.08 -7.32 2.03
N VAL A 117 7.39 -7.99 1.10
CA VAL A 117 7.20 -9.45 1.15
C VAL A 117 8.35 -10.17 0.43
N SER A 118 9.09 -9.49 -0.45
CA SER A 118 10.14 -10.09 -1.29
C SER A 118 11.56 -9.57 -1.03
N VAL A 119 11.70 -8.51 -0.23
CA VAL A 119 12.98 -7.80 -0.04
C VAL A 119 13.57 -8.12 1.33
N LYS A 120 14.85 -8.53 1.40
CA LYS A 120 15.55 -8.71 2.68
C LYS A 120 15.83 -7.35 3.33
N ALA A 121 15.79 -7.26 4.67
CA ALA A 121 16.02 -6.03 5.43
C ALA A 121 17.30 -5.24 5.07
N TYR A 122 18.41 -5.91 4.70
CA TYR A 122 19.64 -5.21 4.26
C TYR A 122 19.46 -4.48 2.91
N ASP A 123 18.65 -5.04 2.01
CA ASP A 123 18.35 -4.46 0.70
C ASP A 123 17.38 -3.28 0.83
N LEU A 124 16.52 -3.30 1.85
CA LEU A 124 15.59 -2.23 2.20
C LEU A 124 16.32 -0.90 2.47
N ARG A 125 17.37 -0.92 3.29
CA ARG A 125 18.19 0.27 3.59
C ARG A 125 18.83 0.85 2.33
N ALA A 126 19.49 0.00 1.54
CA ALA A 126 20.16 0.43 0.31
C ALA A 126 19.15 1.04 -0.68
N THR A 127 17.95 0.44 -0.75
CA THR A 127 16.84 0.92 -1.56
C THR A 127 16.36 2.30 -1.12
N ILE A 128 16.15 2.53 0.19
CA ILE A 128 15.78 3.84 0.73
C ILE A 128 16.83 4.90 0.38
N VAL A 129 18.12 4.62 0.63
CA VAL A 129 19.21 5.57 0.33
C VAL A 129 19.28 5.88 -1.16
N LYS A 130 19.04 4.90 -2.03
CA LYS A 130 18.99 5.11 -3.48
C LYS A 130 17.79 5.98 -3.87
N LEU A 131 16.61 5.73 -3.29
CA LEU A 131 15.39 6.48 -3.58
C LEU A 131 15.45 7.93 -3.09
N LEU A 132 16.09 8.19 -1.94
CA LEU A 132 16.34 9.54 -1.44
C LEU A 132 17.10 10.43 -2.43
N LYS A 133 17.98 9.84 -3.26
CA LYS A 133 18.75 10.54 -4.29
C LYS A 133 17.96 10.81 -5.57
N GLN A 134 16.84 10.13 -5.77
CA GLN A 134 16.01 10.33 -6.96
C GLN A 134 15.19 11.61 -6.83
N LYS A 135 14.85 12.18 -7.99
CA LYS A 135 13.94 13.32 -8.09
C LYS A 135 12.56 12.80 -8.53
N PRO A 136 11.48 13.19 -7.83
CA PRO A 136 10.13 12.93 -8.30
C PRO A 136 9.92 13.51 -9.70
N ALA A 137 9.06 12.87 -10.51
CA ALA A 137 8.66 13.42 -11.80
C ALA A 137 7.87 14.74 -11.65
N ILE A 138 7.12 14.86 -10.54
CA ILE A 138 6.43 16.08 -10.10
C ILE A 138 6.85 16.31 -8.66
N ASP A 139 7.45 17.47 -8.37
CA ASP A 139 8.03 17.80 -7.07
C ASP A 139 7.44 19.11 -6.54
N ASP A 140 6.25 19.01 -5.94
CA ASP A 140 5.53 20.13 -5.29
C ASP A 140 5.92 20.29 -3.80
N TYR A 141 7.11 19.83 -3.42
CA TYR A 141 7.56 19.82 -2.02
C TYR A 141 7.50 21.19 -1.34
N SER A 142 7.86 22.27 -2.05
CA SER A 142 7.82 23.63 -1.48
C SER A 142 6.41 24.02 -1.03
N ARG A 143 5.38 23.62 -1.80
CA ARG A 143 3.99 23.86 -1.46
C ARG A 143 3.55 23.01 -0.27
N LEU A 144 3.90 21.72 -0.27
CA LEU A 144 3.63 20.84 0.88
C LEU A 144 4.22 21.41 2.17
N ARG A 145 5.48 21.86 2.14
CA ARG A 145 6.16 22.45 3.31
C ARG A 145 5.43 23.68 3.82
N GLU A 146 5.02 24.58 2.93
CA GLU A 146 4.25 25.77 3.31
C GLU A 146 2.89 25.39 3.91
N GLU A 147 2.16 24.46 3.30
CA GLU A 147 0.85 24.01 3.82
C GLU A 147 0.98 23.33 5.18
N VAL A 148 2.01 22.49 5.40
CA VAL A 148 2.26 21.84 6.70
C VAL A 148 2.55 22.86 7.80
N LEU A 149 3.42 23.85 7.54
CA LEU A 149 3.82 24.86 8.55
C LEU A 149 2.68 25.79 8.98
N ASN A 150 1.67 25.97 8.12
CA ASN A 150 0.53 26.84 8.39
C ASN A 150 -0.74 26.08 8.80
N ALA A 151 -0.72 24.74 8.77
CA ALA A 151 -1.90 23.94 9.05
C ALA A 151 -2.13 23.77 10.56
N GLU A 152 -3.33 24.13 11.02
CA GLU A 152 -3.82 23.74 12.35
C GLU A 152 -4.30 22.29 12.41
N THR A 153 -4.66 21.71 11.26
CA THR A 153 -5.18 20.35 11.15
C THR A 153 -4.76 19.74 9.82
N LEU A 154 -4.29 18.49 9.87
CA LEU A 154 -3.88 17.72 8.71
C LEU A 154 -4.72 16.44 8.61
N LEU A 155 -5.14 16.09 7.40
CA LEU A 155 -5.76 14.82 7.07
C LEU A 155 -4.78 13.99 6.24
N TYR A 156 -4.36 12.84 6.78
CA TYR A 156 -3.44 11.93 6.12
C TYR A 156 -4.14 10.63 5.71
N PHE A 157 -4.11 10.28 4.43
CA PHE A 157 -4.63 9.02 3.92
C PHE A 157 -3.48 8.04 3.72
N ALA A 158 -3.43 6.99 4.55
CA ALA A 158 -2.48 5.89 4.38
C ALA A 158 -2.93 4.91 3.29
N ASP A 159 -2.01 4.06 2.83
CA ASP A 159 -2.26 3.06 1.79
C ASP A 159 -1.96 1.63 2.29
N ASN A 160 -0.69 1.24 2.41
CA ASN A 160 -0.29 -0.14 2.67
C ASN A 160 0.32 -0.40 4.06
N ALA A 161 0.26 -1.67 4.49
CA ALA A 161 1.08 -2.16 5.62
C ALA A 161 2.57 -2.20 5.21
N GLY A 162 3.48 -2.04 6.16
CA GLY A 162 4.89 -1.77 5.93
C GLY A 162 5.13 -0.28 5.69
N GLU A 163 4.54 0.26 4.61
CA GLU A 163 4.60 1.70 4.26
C GLU A 163 4.16 2.60 5.43
N ILE A 164 3.10 2.22 6.14
CA ILE A 164 2.54 2.98 7.27
C ILE A 164 3.57 3.29 8.38
N VAL A 165 4.62 2.48 8.51
CA VAL A 165 5.71 2.73 9.48
C VAL A 165 6.52 3.97 9.07
N PHE A 166 6.73 4.16 7.78
CA PHE A 166 7.43 5.32 7.23
C PHE A 166 6.53 6.55 7.12
N ASP A 167 5.23 6.37 6.82
CA ASP A 167 4.23 7.44 6.92
C ASP A 167 4.21 8.03 8.34
N LYS A 168 4.28 7.18 9.37
CA LYS A 168 4.40 7.62 10.76
C LYS A 168 5.61 8.54 10.98
N LEU A 169 6.77 8.24 10.38
CA LEU A 169 7.95 9.10 10.49
C LEU A 169 7.74 10.45 9.81
N LEU A 170 7.06 10.49 8.66
CA LEU A 170 6.67 11.74 8.02
C LEU A 170 5.69 12.54 8.89
N ILE A 171 4.69 11.90 9.48
CA ILE A 171 3.74 12.55 10.39
C ILE A 171 4.46 13.12 11.62
N GLU A 172 5.39 12.37 12.22
CA GLU A 172 6.21 12.86 13.33
C GLU A 172 7.02 14.11 12.94
N GLU A 173 7.62 14.13 11.75
CA GLU A 173 8.37 15.30 11.26
C GLU A 173 7.45 16.47 10.92
N MET A 174 6.28 16.24 10.32
CA MET A 174 5.28 17.30 10.05
C MET A 174 4.77 17.97 11.32
N ILE A 175 4.62 17.23 12.42
CA ILE A 175 4.21 17.77 13.72
C ILE A 175 5.34 18.57 14.39
N ARG A 176 6.59 18.24 14.08
CA ARG A 176 7.78 18.82 14.72
C ARG A 176 8.19 20.16 14.11
N VAL A 177 8.02 20.33 12.79
CA VAL A 177 8.47 21.51 12.05
C VAL A 177 7.61 22.76 12.26
#